data_AF-A0A2H9LWF8-F1
#
_entry.id   AF-A0A2H9LWF8-F1
#
_cell.length_a   1.000
_cell.length_b   1.000
_cell.length_c   1.000
_cell.angle_alpha   90.00
_cell.angle_beta   90.00
_cell.angle_gamma   90.00
#
_symmetry.space_group_name_H-M   'P 1'
#
loop_
_entity.id
_entity.type
_entity.pdbx_description
1 polymer ?
#
loop_
_entity_poly.entity_id
_entity_poly.type
_entity_poly.pdbx_seq_one_letter_code
_entity_poly.pdbx_strand_id
1 'polypeptide(L)'
;MKGYSLNPQITYFTCGYSHETNINTINAYANTPKKNIRILLGISPYNIMKNEKKEDGLEDEWIEFIRKNANEKNIVGIGEIGIDYQYGDTQEKRAGMKKGFEKMVGLTEKLNLPVVAHSRKAEEDVIGIL
;
A
#
# COMPACT_ATOMS: atom_id res chain seq x y z
N MET A 1 1.71 18.57 20.74
CA MET A 1 2.16 17.17 20.88
C MET A 1 3.40 17.14 21.78
N LYS A 2 3.47 16.23 22.77
CA LYS A 2 4.65 16.08 23.64
C LYS A 2 5.89 15.79 22.77
N GLY A 3 6.98 16.48 23.05
CA GLY A 3 8.24 16.47 22.27
C GLY A 3 9.00 15.16 22.35
N TYR A 4 8.48 14.11 21.72
CA TYR A 4 9.24 12.89 21.47
C TYR A 4 10.13 13.10 20.25
N SER A 5 11.45 13.00 20.44
CA SER A 5 12.41 12.86 19.35
C SER A 5 12.47 11.40 18.92
N LEU A 6 12.48 11.15 17.61
CA LEU A 6 12.69 9.80 17.07
C LEU A 6 14.15 9.39 17.29
N ASN A 7 14.38 8.13 17.64
CA ASN A 7 15.75 7.60 17.74
C ASN A 7 16.38 7.57 16.33
N PRO A 8 17.49 8.29 16.09
CA PRO A 8 18.09 8.36 14.76
C PRO A 8 18.63 7.02 14.24
N GLN A 9 18.84 6.03 15.11
CA GLN A 9 19.32 4.69 14.75
C GLN A 9 18.20 3.73 14.31
N ILE A 10 16.93 4.09 14.52
CA ILE A 10 15.80 3.28 14.10
C ILE A 10 15.30 3.80 12.76
N THR A 11 15.10 2.89 11.79
CA THR A 11 14.38 3.21 10.55
C THR A 11 12.89 3.06 10.80
N TYR A 12 12.13 4.12 10.54
CA TYR A 12 10.69 4.15 10.65
C TYR A 12 10.06 4.08 9.28
N PHE A 13 9.08 3.21 9.11
CA PHE A 13 8.30 3.11 7.89
C PHE A 13 6.94 3.76 8.11
N THR A 14 6.50 4.54 7.13
CA THR A 14 5.14 5.06 7.04
C THR A 14 4.56 4.67 5.70
N CYS A 15 3.24 4.62 5.61
CA CYS A 15 2.53 4.10 4.46
C CYS A 15 1.38 5.05 4.06
N GLY A 16 1.24 5.28 2.75
CA GLY A 16 -0.05 5.68 2.18
C GLY A 16 -0.87 4.46 1.78
N TYR A 17 -2.17 4.48 2.05
CA TYR A 17 -3.06 3.32 1.89
C TYR A 17 -4.17 3.54 0.83
N SER A 18 -4.14 4.69 0.14
CA SER A 18 -5.02 5.14 -0.94
C SER A 18 -4.26 6.09 -1.85
N HIS A 19 -4.78 6.41 -3.04
CA HIS A 19 -4.16 7.40 -3.93
C HIS A 19 -3.95 8.77 -3.25
N GLU A 20 -4.99 9.28 -2.60
CA GLU A 20 -4.93 10.55 -1.87
C GLU A 20 -3.90 10.51 -0.73
N THR A 21 -3.86 9.42 0.05
CA THR A 21 -2.94 9.33 1.18
C THR A 21 -1.51 9.06 0.76
N ASN A 22 -1.28 8.43 -0.40
CA ASN A 22 0.05 8.36 -1.03
C ASN A 22 0.59 9.77 -1.33
N ILE A 23 -0.23 10.63 -1.97
CA ILE A 23 0.11 12.03 -2.23
C ILE A 23 0.39 12.78 -0.93
N ASN A 24 -0.51 12.67 0.05
CA ASN A 24 -0.39 13.38 1.32
C ASN A 24 0.86 12.94 2.10
N THR A 25 1.21 11.65 2.06
CA THR A 25 2.40 11.11 2.74
C THR A 25 3.69 11.66 2.13
N ILE A 26 3.77 11.71 0.79
CA ILE A 26 4.93 12.30 0.09
C ILE A 26 5.05 13.79 0.43
N ASN A 27 3.94 14.54 0.36
CA ASN A 27 3.92 15.97 0.66
C ASN A 27 4.30 16.26 2.12
N ALA A 28 3.78 15.46 3.07
CA ALA A 28 4.12 15.59 4.48
C ALA A 28 5.61 15.34 4.74
N TYR A 29 6.21 14.35 4.08
CA TYR A 29 7.64 14.11 4.16
C TYR A 29 8.45 15.26 3.54
N ALA A 30 8.05 15.76 2.37
CA ALA A 30 8.74 16.86 1.69
C ALA A 30 8.77 18.14 2.54
N ASN A 31 7.70 18.42 3.28
CA ASN A 31 7.61 19.56 4.20
C ASN A 31 8.47 19.41 5.46
N THR A 32 8.84 18.18 5.86
CA THR A 32 9.60 17.95 7.09
C THR A 32 10.49 16.70 6.96
N PRO A 33 11.50 16.72 6.07
CA PRO A 33 12.26 15.52 5.72
C PRO A 33 13.08 15.03 6.90
N LYS A 34 13.01 13.72 7.16
CA LYS A 34 13.76 13.05 8.24
C LYS A 34 14.53 11.86 7.67
N LYS A 35 15.85 11.83 7.91
CA LYS A 35 16.79 10.85 7.33
C LYS A 35 16.45 9.39 7.65
N ASN A 36 15.76 9.12 8.74
CA ASN A 36 15.42 7.77 9.21
C ASN A 36 13.95 7.40 8.98
N ILE A 37 13.19 8.18 8.21
CA ILE A 37 11.84 7.81 7.76
C ILE A 37 11.90 7.28 6.34
N ARG A 38 11.14 6.23 6.07
CA ARG A 38 10.94 5.59 4.77
C ARG A 38 9.46 5.49 4.46
N ILE A 39 9.11 5.61 3.20
CA ILE A 39 7.74 5.62 2.73
C ILE A 39 7.47 4.33 1.95
N LEU A 40 6.30 3.74 2.20
CA LEU A 40 5.67 2.77 1.32
C LEU A 40 4.45 3.41 0.69
N LEU A 41 4.20 3.07 -0.57
CA LEU A 41 2.99 3.48 -1.28
C LEU A 41 2.14 2.27 -1.57
N GLY A 42 0.85 2.34 -1.29
CA GLY A 42 -0.05 1.21 -1.48
C GLY A 42 -1.49 1.62 -1.71
N ILE A 43 -2.31 0.63 -2.02
CA ILE A 43 -3.76 0.72 -2.04
C ILE A 43 -4.26 -0.43 -1.16
N SER A 44 -4.80 -0.08 0.00
CA SER A 44 -5.26 -1.05 0.99
C SER A 44 -6.44 -1.88 0.49
N PRO A 45 -6.64 -3.09 1.04
CA PRO A 45 -7.81 -3.92 0.73
C PRO A 45 -9.14 -3.19 0.88
N TYR A 46 -9.26 -2.31 1.88
CA TYR A 46 -10.47 -1.50 2.08
C TYR A 46 -10.75 -0.58 0.89
N ASN A 47 -9.73 0.08 0.32
CA ASN A 47 -9.92 0.97 -0.82
C ASN A 47 -10.21 0.20 -2.12
N ILE A 48 -9.59 -0.97 -2.30
CA ILE A 48 -9.94 -1.89 -3.40
C ILE A 48 -11.41 -2.27 -3.30
N MET A 49 -11.85 -2.77 -2.15
CA MET A 49 -13.25 -3.18 -1.94
C MET A 49 -14.24 -2.03 -2.08
N LYS A 50 -13.89 -0.84 -1.58
CA LYS A 50 -14.75 0.34 -1.66
C LYS A 50 -14.95 0.83 -3.10
N ASN A 51 -14.01 0.55 -4.00
CA ASN A 51 -14.11 0.96 -5.40
C ASN A 51 -14.75 -0.13 -6.26
N GLU A 52 -16.07 -0.24 -6.23
CA GLU A 52 -16.83 -1.25 -6.97
C GLU A 52 -16.96 -0.94 -8.49
N LYS A 53 -16.35 0.15 -8.98
CA LYS A 53 -16.41 0.53 -10.40
C LYS A 53 -15.61 -0.40 -11.32
N LYS A 54 -14.65 -1.13 -10.75
CA LYS A 54 -13.77 -2.07 -11.44
C LYS A 54 -13.68 -3.35 -10.62
N GLU A 55 -13.57 -4.49 -11.30
CA GLU A 55 -13.50 -5.79 -10.63
C GLU A 55 -12.29 -5.93 -9.70
N ASP A 56 -11.19 -5.24 -9.99
CA ASP A 56 -9.96 -5.24 -9.18
C ASP A 56 -9.88 -4.04 -8.22
N GLY A 57 -10.89 -3.16 -8.22
CA GLY A 57 -10.95 -1.94 -7.42
C GLY A 57 -9.86 -0.90 -7.69
N LEU A 58 -9.05 -1.06 -8.74
CA LEU A 58 -7.86 -0.25 -8.97
C LEU A 58 -8.03 0.68 -10.17
N GLU A 59 -7.84 1.99 -9.93
CA GLU A 59 -7.73 2.95 -11.02
C GLU A 59 -6.32 2.98 -11.61
N ASP A 60 -6.23 3.13 -12.93
CA ASP A 60 -4.95 3.09 -13.64
C ASP A 60 -4.07 4.28 -13.25
N GLU A 61 -4.68 5.44 -12.95
CA GLU A 61 -3.99 6.60 -12.39
C GLU A 61 -3.32 6.32 -11.04
N TRP A 62 -3.90 5.46 -10.20
CA TRP A 62 -3.34 5.13 -8.88
C TRP A 62 -2.07 4.28 -9.03
N ILE A 63 -2.17 3.26 -9.89
CA ILE A 63 -1.04 2.38 -10.23
C ILE A 63 0.09 3.19 -10.88
N GLU A 64 -0.26 4.05 -11.84
CA GLU A 64 0.70 4.88 -12.53
C GLU A 64 1.37 5.89 -11.60
N PHE A 65 0.62 6.45 -10.64
CA PHE A 65 1.19 7.32 -9.61
C PHE A 65 2.23 6.58 -8.77
N ILE A 66 1.92 5.38 -8.28
CA ILE A 66 2.87 4.57 -7.51
C ILE A 66 4.12 4.28 -8.34
N ARG A 67 3.94 3.82 -9.59
CA ARG A 67 5.04 3.50 -10.51
C ARG A 67 5.95 4.69 -10.77
N LYS A 68 5.40 5.89 -10.97
CA LYS A 68 6.18 7.12 -11.21
C LYS A 68 7.02 7.54 -10.01
N ASN A 69 6.50 7.35 -8.80
CA ASN A 69 7.16 7.79 -7.57
C ASN A 69 8.05 6.71 -6.94
N ALA A 70 7.95 5.45 -7.39
CA ALA A 70 8.70 4.33 -6.83
C ALA A 70 10.24 4.47 -6.88
N ASN A 71 10.77 5.33 -7.76
CA ASN A 71 12.21 5.57 -7.90
C ASN A 71 12.74 6.66 -6.96
N GLU A 72 11.87 7.35 -6.20
CA GLU A 72 12.31 8.35 -5.22
C GLU A 72 13.04 7.70 -4.05
N LYS A 73 14.17 8.29 -3.65
CA LYS A 73 15.10 7.68 -2.67
C LYS A 73 14.48 7.29 -1.33
N ASN A 74 13.44 7.98 -0.90
CA ASN A 74 12.73 7.75 0.36
C ASN A 74 11.55 6.78 0.24
N ILE A 75 11.14 6.42 -0.99
CA ILE A 75 10.14 5.39 -1.25
C ILE A 75 10.88 4.07 -1.43
N VAL A 76 10.60 3.11 -0.55
CA VAL A 76 11.42 1.88 -0.46
C VAL A 76 10.60 0.61 -0.47
N GLY A 77 9.29 0.70 -0.68
CA GLY A 77 8.42 -0.47 -0.65
C GLY A 77 7.02 -0.17 -1.14
N ILE A 78 6.28 -1.23 -1.40
CA ILE A 78 4.86 -1.20 -1.74
C ILE A 78 4.07 -1.67 -0.53
N GLY A 79 3.08 -0.87 -0.13
CA GLY A 79 2.29 -1.21 1.04
C GLY A 79 1.57 0.01 1.59
N GLU A 80 0.45 -0.17 2.27
CA GLU A 80 -0.18 -1.45 2.58
C GLU A 80 -1.02 -1.90 1.37
N ILE A 81 -0.83 -3.16 0.98
CA ILE A 81 -1.62 -3.88 -0.02
C ILE A 81 -2.05 -5.20 0.60
N GLY A 82 -3.06 -5.90 0.09
CA GLY A 82 -3.43 -7.20 0.63
C GLY A 82 -4.92 -7.46 0.58
N ILE A 83 -5.39 -8.31 1.50
CA ILE A 83 -6.76 -8.80 1.54
C ILE A 83 -7.31 -8.67 2.96
N ASP A 84 -8.55 -8.22 3.08
CA ASP A 84 -9.23 -8.05 4.37
C ASP A 84 -10.65 -8.64 4.34
N TYR A 85 -10.79 -9.89 4.76
CA TYR A 85 -12.09 -10.60 4.75
C TYR A 85 -13.05 -10.17 5.83
N GLN A 86 -12.69 -9.23 6.71
CA GLN A 86 -13.72 -8.57 7.53
C GLN A 86 -14.65 -7.69 6.68
N TYR A 87 -14.22 -7.20 5.51
CA TYR A 87 -15.06 -6.46 4.56
C TYR A 87 -15.51 -7.30 3.35
N GLY A 88 -15.02 -8.53 3.22
CA GLY A 88 -15.41 -9.48 2.18
C GLY A 88 -16.61 -10.34 2.59
N ASP A 89 -17.77 -9.71 2.77
CA ASP A 89 -19.03 -10.37 3.15
C ASP A 89 -19.65 -11.18 2.01
N THR A 90 -19.28 -10.91 0.76
CA THR A 90 -19.70 -11.67 -0.43
C THR A 90 -18.51 -12.32 -1.14
N GLN A 91 -18.76 -13.40 -1.87
CA GLN A 91 -17.74 -14.04 -2.71
C GLN A 91 -17.19 -13.10 -3.78
N GLU A 92 -18.05 -12.24 -4.34
CA GLU A 92 -17.67 -11.23 -5.33
C GLU A 92 -16.65 -10.24 -4.78
N LYS A 93 -16.90 -9.68 -3.58
CA LYS A 93 -15.94 -8.78 -2.93
C LYS A 93 -14.62 -9.47 -2.60
N ARG A 94 -14.67 -10.72 -2.13
CA ARG A 94 -13.45 -11.51 -1.88
C ARG A 94 -12.65 -11.73 -3.17
N ALA A 95 -13.34 -12.06 -4.27
CA ALA A 95 -12.71 -12.24 -5.58
C ALA A 95 -12.09 -10.94 -6.08
N GLY A 96 -12.78 -9.80 -5.93
CA GLY A 96 -12.23 -8.49 -6.31
C GLY A 96 -11.01 -8.08 -5.47
N MET A 97 -11.04 -8.34 -4.17
CA MET A 97 -9.87 -8.16 -3.30
C MET A 97 -8.67 -9.02 -3.73
N LYS A 98 -8.88 -10.30 -4.08
CA LYS A 98 -7.81 -11.16 -4.61
C LYS A 98 -7.24 -10.59 -5.90
N LYS A 99 -8.09 -10.26 -6.88
CA LYS A 99 -7.67 -9.66 -8.16
C LYS A 99 -6.87 -8.37 -7.97
N GLY A 100 -7.35 -7.48 -7.11
CA GLY A 100 -6.66 -6.23 -6.79
C GLY A 100 -5.30 -6.48 -6.11
N PHE A 101 -5.24 -7.42 -5.18
CA PHE A 101 -3.98 -7.78 -4.51
C PHE A 101 -2.97 -8.40 -5.49
N GLU A 102 -3.37 -9.37 -6.32
CA GLU A 102 -2.54 -9.97 -7.37
C GLU A 102 -1.97 -8.90 -8.32
N LYS A 103 -2.79 -7.91 -8.72
CA LYS A 103 -2.34 -6.81 -9.57
C LYS A 103 -1.30 -5.92 -8.88
N MET A 104 -1.45 -5.66 -7.57
CA MET A 104 -0.46 -4.92 -6.78
C MET A 104 0.83 -5.71 -6.54
N VAL A 105 0.75 -7.03 -6.36
CA VAL A 105 1.92 -7.92 -6.30
C VAL A 105 2.66 -7.90 -7.64
N GLY A 106 1.96 -8.01 -8.77
CA GLY A 106 2.57 -7.89 -10.09
C GLY A 106 3.21 -6.51 -10.36
N LEU A 107 2.70 -5.43 -9.77
CA LEU A 107 3.38 -4.12 -9.79
C LEU A 107 4.67 -4.16 -8.98
N THR A 108 4.62 -4.77 -7.79
CA THR A 108 5.79 -4.92 -6.91
C THR A 108 6.92 -5.68 -7.60
N GLU A 109 6.63 -6.81 -8.22
CA GLU A 109 7.63 -7.62 -8.93
C GLU A 109 8.33 -6.81 -10.02
N LYS A 110 7.57 -6.02 -10.78
CA LYS A 110 8.11 -5.12 -11.82
C LYS A 110 9.00 -4.02 -11.26
N LEU A 111 8.69 -3.52 -10.06
CA LEU A 111 9.45 -2.47 -9.39
C LEU A 111 10.63 -3.04 -8.57
N ASN A 112 10.67 -4.35 -8.34
CA ASN A 112 11.66 -5.02 -7.50
C ASN A 112 11.78 -4.37 -6.10
N LEU A 113 10.64 -4.04 -5.50
CA LEU A 113 10.55 -3.42 -4.17
C LEU A 113 9.98 -4.41 -3.14
N PRO A 114 10.33 -4.29 -1.85
CA PRO A 114 9.72 -5.08 -0.79
C PRO A 114 8.25 -4.70 -0.55
N VAL A 115 7.47 -5.63 0.03
CA VAL A 115 6.04 -5.45 0.32
C VAL A 115 5.73 -5.53 1.81
N VAL A 116 4.78 -4.71 2.24
CA VAL A 116 4.04 -4.90 3.50
C VAL A 116 2.59 -5.27 3.16
N ALA A 117 2.22 -6.51 3.50
CA ALA A 117 0.91 -7.08 3.17
C ALA A 117 -0.05 -7.05 4.37
N HIS A 118 -1.31 -6.68 4.11
CA HIS A 118 -2.45 -6.83 5.00
C HIS A 118 -3.11 -8.19 4.77
N SER A 119 -3.43 -8.91 5.84
CA SER A 119 -3.96 -10.28 5.73
C SER A 119 -5.09 -10.62 6.68
N ARG A 120 -5.83 -9.63 7.19
CA ARG A 120 -6.86 -9.86 8.22
C ARG A 120 -7.91 -10.87 7.76
N LYS A 121 -7.96 -12.03 8.45
CA LYS A 121 -8.85 -13.17 8.15
C LYS A 121 -8.65 -13.76 6.75
N ALA A 122 -7.53 -13.47 6.11
CA ALA A 122 -7.19 -13.89 4.75
C ALA A 122 -5.73 -14.37 4.68
N GLU A 123 -5.18 -14.83 5.80
CA GLU A 123 -3.77 -15.16 5.97
C GLU A 123 -3.30 -16.21 4.97
N GLU A 124 -4.06 -17.29 4.79
CA GLU A 124 -3.74 -18.37 3.84
C GLU A 124 -3.76 -17.88 2.39
N ASP A 125 -4.76 -17.07 2.01
CA ASP A 125 -4.88 -16.53 0.66
C ASP A 125 -3.77 -15.51 0.36
N VAL A 126 -3.41 -14.66 1.34
CA VAL A 126 -2.32 -13.70 1.17
C VAL A 126 -0.98 -14.41 1.01
N ILE A 127 -0.69 -15.42 1.85
CA ILE A 127 0.55 -16.20 1.72
C ILE A 127 0.56 -17.03 0.43
N GLY A 128 -0.58 -17.52 -0.05
CA GLY A 128 -0.65 -18.27 -1.31
C GLY A 128 -0.44 -17.42 -2.57
N ILE A 129 -0.68 -16.11 -2.49
CA ILE A 129 -0.47 -15.15 -3.60
C ILE A 129 0.97 -14.61 -3.63
N LEU A 130 1.65 -14.55 -2.47
CA LEU A 130 3.05 -14.09 -2.34
C LEU A 130 4.05 -15.22 -2.63
#